data_AF-A0A851N5J1-F1
#
_entry.id   AF-A0A851N5J1-F1
#
_cell.length_a   1.000
_cell.length_b   1.000
_cell.length_c   1.000
_cell.angle_alpha   90.00
_cell.angle_beta   90.00
_cell.angle_gamma   90.00
#
_symmetry.space_group_name_H-M   'P 1'
#
loop_
_entity.id
_entity.type
_entity.pdbx_description
1 polymer ?
#
loop_
_entity_poly.entity_id
_entity_poly.type
_entity_poly.pdbx_seq_one_letter_code
_entity_poly.pdbx_strand_id
1 'polypeptide(L)'
;PDAIFYHYMDDILIASASAQILDSASKLTLQILQNHNFEISPEKIQSFAPWQYLGLKISEKTIQPVPITLNCNIKTLNNLQS
;
A
#
# COMPACT_ATOMS: atom_id res chain seq x y z
N PRO A 1 17.27 -4.98 11.16
CA PRO A 1 16.60 -5.58 9.97
C PRO A 1 16.93 -4.76 8.73
N ASP A 2 17.33 -5.42 7.65
CA ASP A 2 17.75 -4.75 6.41
C ASP A 2 16.55 -4.33 5.54
N ALA A 3 15.45 -5.09 5.60
CA ALA A 3 14.15 -4.74 5.02
C ALA A 3 13.01 -5.30 5.89
N ILE A 4 11.83 -4.68 5.80
CA ILE A 4 10.60 -5.05 6.50
C ILE A 4 9.51 -5.28 5.44
N PHE A 5 8.79 -6.39 5.58
CA PHE A 5 7.67 -6.76 4.72
C PHE A 5 6.40 -6.86 5.57
N TYR A 6 5.37 -6.11 5.19
CA TYR A 6 4.03 -6.24 5.75
C TYR A 6 3.09 -6.70 4.65
N HIS A 7 2.34 -7.75 4.93
CA HIS A 7 1.36 -8.31 4.01
C HIS A 7 -0.02 -8.30 4.67
N TYR A 8 -0.99 -7.70 3.99
CA TYR A 8 -2.38 -7.71 4.43
C TYR A 8 -3.29 -7.93 3.22
N MET A 9 -4.04 -9.04 3.24
CA MET A 9 -4.91 -9.45 2.12
C MET A 9 -4.15 -9.49 0.80
N ASP A 10 -4.39 -8.52 -0.09
CA ASP A 10 -3.74 -8.41 -1.41
C ASP A 10 -2.65 -7.33 -1.46
N ASP A 11 -2.43 -6.59 -0.36
CA ASP A 11 -1.48 -5.47 -0.31
C ASP A 11 -0.17 -5.86 0.40
N ILE A 12 0.96 -5.59 -0.25
CA ILE A 12 2.31 -5.76 0.31
C ILE A 12 2.98 -4.39 0.47
N LEU A 13 3.45 -4.09 1.68
CA LEU A 13 4.30 -2.94 1.99
C LEU A 13 5.73 -3.41 2.25
N ILE A 14 6.68 -2.85 1.51
CA ILE A 14 8.11 -3.12 1.66
C ILE A 14 8.79 -1.84 2.14
N ALA A 15 9.57 -1.91 3.23
CA ALA A 15 10.26 -0.76 3.80
C ALA A 15 11.70 -1.12 4.17
N SER A 16 12.64 -0.20 3.94
CA SER A 16 14.05 -0.35 4.30
C SER A 16 14.67 1.02 4.56
N ALA A 17 15.66 1.08 5.45
CA ALA A 17 16.45 2.30 5.67
C ALA A 17 17.42 2.61 4.51
N SER A 18 17.78 1.61 3.73
CA SER A 18 18.64 1.75 2.53
C SER A 18 17.81 1.65 1.26
N ALA A 19 17.90 2.67 0.41
CA ALA A 19 17.23 2.71 -0.89
C ALA A 19 17.69 1.57 -1.82
N GLN A 20 18.97 1.19 -1.77
CA GLN A 20 19.51 0.09 -2.56
C GLN A 20 18.90 -1.26 -2.14
N ILE A 21 18.75 -1.47 -0.83
CA ILE A 21 18.12 -2.68 -0.30
C ILE A 21 16.63 -2.69 -0.63
N LEU A 22 15.95 -1.54 -0.54
CA LEU A 22 14.54 -1.40 -0.89
C LEU A 22 14.27 -1.74 -2.37
N ASP A 23 15.06 -1.20 -3.28
CA ASP A 23 14.95 -1.47 -4.72
C ASP A 23 15.21 -2.95 -5.04
N SER A 24 16.25 -3.53 -4.43
CA SER A 24 16.58 -4.94 -4.59
C SER A 24 15.45 -5.85 -4.06
N ALA A 25 14.94 -5.57 -2.87
CA ALA A 25 13.85 -6.30 -2.24
C ALA A 25 12.55 -6.22 -3.06
N SER A 26 12.22 -5.03 -3.58
CA SER A 26 11.03 -4.81 -4.39
C SER A 26 11.10 -5.58 -5.71
N LYS A 27 12.24 -5.55 -6.40
CA LYS A 27 12.46 -6.31 -7.65
C LYS A 27 12.39 -7.82 -7.44
N LEU A 28 13.03 -8.34 -6.39
CA LEU A 28 12.96 -9.76 -6.04
C LEU A 28 11.52 -10.20 -5.74
N THR A 29 10.78 -9.37 -5.00
CA THR A 29 9.37 -9.65 -4.66
C THR A 29 8.51 -9.70 -5.93
N LEU A 30 8.67 -8.73 -6.83
CA LEU A 30 7.97 -8.72 -8.12
C LEU A 30 8.30 -9.96 -8.95
N GLN A 31 9.57 -10.34 -9.05
CA GLN A 31 10.01 -11.52 -9.79
C GLN A 31 9.42 -12.81 -9.21
N ILE A 32 9.42 -12.96 -7.89
CA ILE A 32 8.84 -14.13 -7.21
C ILE A 32 7.34 -14.20 -7.46
N LEU A 33 6.63 -13.08 -7.34
CA LEU A 33 5.18 -13.03 -7.57
C LEU A 33 4.83 -13.37 -9.03
N GLN A 34 5.58 -12.83 -10.00
CA GLN A 34 5.43 -13.17 -11.42
C GLN A 34 5.67 -14.66 -11.69
N ASN A 35 6.70 -15.26 -11.06
CA ASN A 35 6.98 -16.69 -11.18
C ASN A 35 5.85 -17.57 -10.61
N HIS A 36 5.09 -17.07 -9.64
CA HIS A 36 3.93 -17.73 -9.05
C HIS A 36 2.61 -17.36 -9.73
N ASN A 37 2.66 -16.80 -10.94
CA ASN A 37 1.48 -16.41 -11.73
C ASN A 37 0.62 -15.31 -11.09
N PHE A 38 1.18 -14.52 -10.15
CA PHE A 38 0.52 -13.31 -9.67
C PHE A 38 0.79 -12.16 -10.63
N GLU A 39 -0.29 -11.51 -11.07
CA GLU A 39 -0.23 -10.32 -11.91
C GLU A 39 -0.33 -9.06 -11.04
N ILE A 40 0.70 -8.23 -11.11
CA ILE A 40 0.72 -6.92 -10.44
C ILE A 40 0.58 -5.85 -11.53
N SER A 41 -0.54 -5.14 -11.47
CA SER A 41 -0.75 -3.91 -12.24
C SER A 41 0.37 -2.90 -11.96
N PRO A 42 1.08 -2.39 -12.98
CA PRO A 42 2.08 -1.35 -12.78
C PRO A 42 1.48 -0.08 -12.19
N GLU A 43 0.20 0.22 -12.44
CA GLU A 43 -0.50 1.34 -11.81
C GLU A 43 -0.72 1.18 -10.30
N LYS A 44 -0.62 -0.05 -9.76
CA LYS A 44 -0.76 -0.33 -8.32
C LYS A 44 0.58 -0.28 -7.57
N ILE A 45 1.71 -0.18 -8.28
CA ILE A 45 3.03 -0.07 -7.65
C ILE A 45 3.26 1.39 -7.22
N GLN A 46 3.42 1.59 -5.91
CA GLN A 46 3.63 2.92 -5.33
C GLN A 46 5.09 3.11 -4.93
N SER A 47 5.88 3.71 -5.83
CA SER A 47 7.33 3.86 -5.64
C SER A 47 7.73 5.14 -4.89
N PHE A 48 6.85 6.15 -4.86
CA PHE A 48 7.15 7.46 -4.30
C PHE A 48 6.05 7.91 -3.33
N ALA A 49 6.43 8.69 -2.32
CA ALA A 49 5.47 9.28 -1.38
C ALA A 49 4.51 10.25 -2.12
N PRO A 50 3.24 10.35 -1.69
CA PRO A 50 2.63 9.64 -0.57
C PRO A 50 2.14 8.23 -0.95
N TRP A 51 2.46 7.24 -0.12
CA TRP A 51 1.97 5.86 -0.26
C TRP A 51 0.60 5.68 0.39
N GLN A 52 -0.27 4.91 -0.23
CA GLN A 52 -1.55 4.48 0.30
C GLN A 52 -1.46 3.01 0.73
N TYR A 53 -1.78 2.74 1.99
CA TYR A 53 -1.80 1.38 2.54
C TYR A 53 -2.88 1.26 3.60
N LEU A 54 -3.85 0.35 3.43
CA LEU A 54 -4.94 0.10 4.39
C LEU A 54 -5.75 1.35 4.79
N GLY A 55 -6.02 2.25 3.85
CA GLY A 55 -6.71 3.52 4.14
C GLY A 55 -5.86 4.52 4.92
N LEU A 56 -4.54 4.30 5.01
CA LEU A 56 -3.56 5.25 5.52
C LEU A 56 -2.82 5.90 4.36
N LYS A 57 -2.54 7.19 4.52
CA LYS A 57 -1.61 7.95 3.69
C LYS A 57 -0.29 8.08 4.43
N ILE A 58 0.72 7.38 3.94
CA ILE A 58 2.08 7.36 4.47
C ILE A 58 2.92 8.34 3.64
N SER A 59 3.58 9.27 4.32
CA SER A 59 4.61 10.14 3.75
C SER A 59 5.94 9.82 4.41
N GLU A 60 7.04 10.41 3.96
CA GLU A 60 8.39 10.11 4.46
C GLU A 60 8.53 10.22 5.99
N LYS A 61 7.75 11.10 6.63
CA LYS A 61 7.85 11.40 8.06
C LYS A 61 6.52 11.30 8.82
N THR A 62 5.40 11.08 8.13
CA THR A 62 4.07 11.14 8.74
C THR A 62 3.17 10.03 8.21
N ILE A 63 2.28 9.54 9.07
CA ILE A 63 1.21 8.61 8.70
C ILE A 63 -0.09 9.30 9.09
N GLN A 64 -1.00 9.43 8.12
CA GLN A 64 -2.29 10.09 8.31
C GLN A 64 -3.40 9.14 7.85
N PRO A 65 -4.50 8.99 8.59
CA PRO A 65 -5.69 8.34 8.07
C PRO A 65 -6.17 9.07 6.80
N VAL A 66 -6.62 8.32 5.79
CA VAL A 66 -7.32 8.93 4.65
C VAL A 66 -8.59 9.61 5.19
N PRO A 67 -8.81 10.90 4.92
CA PRO A 67 -9.96 11.62 5.44
C PRO A 67 -11.25 10.95 4.99
N ILE A 68 -12.03 10.46 5.94
CA ILE A 68 -13.38 9.95 5.68
C ILE A 68 -14.29 11.16 5.61
N THR A 69 -14.84 11.43 4.42
CA THR A 69 -15.88 12.46 4.28
C THR A 69 -17.20 11.83 4.71
N LEU A 70 -17.62 12.08 5.96
CA LEU A 70 -18.91 11.62 6.45
C LEU A 70 -20.02 12.40 5.75
N ASN A 71 -20.74 11.73 4.85
CA ASN A 71 -21.93 12.31 4.24
C ASN A 71 -23.12 12.16 5.18
N CYS A 72 -23.48 13.23 5.88
CA CYS A 72 -24.60 13.21 6.84
C CYS A 72 -25.99 13.16 6.15
N ASN A 73 -26.08 13.26 4.82
CA ASN A 73 -27.33 13.11 4.07
C ASN A 73 -27.62 11.63 3.75
N ILE A 74 -27.77 10.86 4.81
CA ILE A 74 -28.05 9.42 4.76
C ILE A 74 -29.54 9.22 4.46
N LYS A 75 -29.85 8.70 3.27
CA LYS A 75 -31.22 8.37 2.86
C LYS A 75 -31.50 6.86 2.84
N THR A 76 -30.45 6.04 2.86
CA THR A 76 -30.56 4.58 2.78
C THR A 76 -29.54 3.92 3.69
N LEU A 77 -29.78 2.66 4.09
CA LEU A 77 -28.80 1.85 4.83
C LEU A 77 -27.48 1.71 4.08
N ASN A 78 -27.52 1.66 2.74
CA ASN A 78 -26.31 1.62 1.92
C ASN A 78 -25.44 2.87 2.14
N ASN A 79 -26.05 4.06 2.26
CA ASN A 79 -25.33 5.32 2.53
C ASN A 79 -24.64 5.36 3.91
N LEU A 80 -25.03 4.49 4.86
CA LEU A 80 -24.33 4.35 6.15
C LEU A 80 -23.15 3.38 6.08
N GLN A 81 -23.22 2.42 5.17
CA GLN A 81 -22.25 1.33 5.02
C GLN A 81 -21.17 1.64 3.99
N SER A 82 -21.32 2.72 3.23
CA SER A 82 -20.37 3.21 2.22
C SER A 82 -19.67 4.47 2.69
#